data_AF-A0A1Q3QS52-F1
#
_entry.id   AF-A0A1Q3QS52-F1
#
_cell.length_a   1.000
_cell.length_b   1.000
_cell.length_c   1.000
_cell.angle_alpha   90.00
_cell.angle_beta   90.00
_cell.angle_gamma   90.00
#
_symmetry.space_group_name_H-M   'P 1'
#
loop_
_entity.id
_entity.type
_entity.pdbx_description
1 polymer ?
#
loop_
_entity_poly.entity_id
_entity_poly.type
_entity_poly.pdbx_seq_one_letter_code
_entity_poly.pdbx_strand_id
1 'polypeptide(L)'
;MQLLDIQSFSYEERQGLLPNLTSALADCGGWVLCRRSLSPSMTEIRLEIQLRSILDLYTSIVSSGLELTRSGHLGLTNLCNCRKNLTTATDLGQVVTIRLEISFLEEITLQSLLTTGTTPA
;
A
#
# COMPACT_ATOMS: atom_id res chain seq x y z
N MET A 1 19.70 2.59 5.25
CA MET A 1 18.32 2.78 4.77
C MET A 1 17.57 1.47 4.99
N GLN A 2 16.49 1.50 5.76
CA GLN A 2 15.63 0.35 5.95
C GLN A 2 14.62 0.29 4.80
N LEU A 3 14.55 -0.84 4.10
CA LEU A 3 13.55 -1.12 3.08
C LEU A 3 12.47 -2.01 3.69
N LEU A 4 11.20 -1.60 3.56
CA LEU A 4 10.04 -2.42 3.90
C LEU A 4 9.28 -2.77 2.63
N ASP A 5 9.17 -4.08 2.36
CA ASP A 5 8.35 -4.60 1.27
C ASP A 5 6.95 -4.94 1.80
N ILE A 6 5.93 -4.39 1.13
CA ILE A 6 4.53 -4.56 1.50
C ILE A 6 3.79 -5.11 0.29
N GLN A 7 3.12 -6.23 0.51
CA GLN A 7 2.16 -6.78 -0.44
C GLN A 7 0.76 -6.41 0.02
N SER A 8 -0.07 -5.99 -0.93
CA SER A 8 -1.42 -5.53 -0.70
C SER A 8 -2.32 -5.87 -1.87
N PHE A 9 -3.62 -5.81 -1.62
CA PHE A 9 -4.63 -6.02 -2.63
C PHE A 9 -5.79 -5.04 -2.43
N SER A 10 -6.52 -4.77 -3.50
CA SER A 10 -7.72 -3.93 -3.47
C SER A 10 -8.77 -4.49 -4.42
N TYR A 11 -10.03 -4.36 -4.00
CA TYR A 11 -11.21 -4.60 -4.84
C TYR A 11 -11.65 -3.31 -5.57
N GLU A 12 -11.06 -2.17 -5.24
CA GLU A 12 -11.36 -0.92 -5.92
C GLU A 12 -10.73 -0.87 -7.32
N GLU A 13 -11.37 -0.13 -8.22
CA GLU A 13 -10.80 0.09 -9.54
C GLU A 13 -9.52 0.92 -9.46
N ARG A 14 -8.52 0.48 -10.24
CA ARG A 14 -7.20 1.12 -10.33
C ARG A 14 -7.24 2.62 -10.60
N GLN A 15 -8.23 3.08 -11.38
CA GLN A 15 -8.36 4.48 -11.77
C GLN A 15 -8.84 5.36 -10.61
N GLY A 16 -9.63 4.82 -9.69
CA GLY A 16 -10.07 5.51 -8.47
C GLY A 16 -9.04 5.42 -7.34
N LEU A 17 -8.49 4.21 -7.10
CA LEU A 17 -7.59 3.96 -5.98
C LEU A 17 -6.28 4.74 -6.09
N LEU A 18 -5.61 4.67 -7.24
CA LEU A 18 -4.23 5.16 -7.35
C LEU A 18 -4.09 6.67 -7.16
N PRO A 19 -4.96 7.54 -7.72
CA PRO A 19 -4.92 8.98 -7.41
C PRO A 19 -5.15 9.27 -5.93
N ASN A 20 -6.16 8.65 -5.31
CA ASN A 20 -6.50 8.83 -3.90
C ASN A 20 -5.35 8.41 -3.00
N LEU A 21 -4.78 7.23 -3.24
CA LEU A 21 -3.61 6.74 -2.54
C LEU A 21 -2.42 7.68 -2.72
N THR A 22 -2.13 8.12 -3.96
CA THR A 22 -0.99 9.03 -4.21
C THR A 22 -1.12 10.34 -3.43
N SER A 23 -2.33 10.91 -3.36
CA SER A 23 -2.61 12.10 -2.53
C SER A 23 -2.36 11.80 -1.05
N ALA A 24 -2.92 10.71 -0.54
CA ALA A 24 -2.79 10.34 0.86
C ALA A 24 -1.33 10.09 1.29
N LEU A 25 -0.52 9.47 0.40
CA LEU A 25 0.91 9.30 0.62
C LEU A 25 1.65 10.65 0.70
N ALA A 26 1.29 11.61 -0.15
CA ALA A 26 1.86 12.95 -0.14
C ALA A 26 1.46 13.76 1.11
N ASP A 27 0.19 13.64 1.54
CA ASP A 27 -0.34 14.32 2.73
C ASP A 27 0.35 13.86 4.01
N CYS A 28 0.85 12.61 4.04
CA CYS A 28 1.68 12.10 5.13
C CYS A 28 3.13 12.62 5.11
N GLY A 29 3.52 13.38 4.09
CA GLY A 29 4.90 13.81 3.84
C GLY A 29 5.76 12.74 3.17
N GLY A 30 5.15 11.75 2.51
CA GLY A 30 5.86 10.74 1.73
C GLY A 30 6.27 11.25 0.35
N TRP A 31 7.46 10.86 -0.10
CA TRP A 31 7.98 11.11 -1.44
C TRP A 31 7.85 9.87 -2.30
N VAL A 32 6.94 9.88 -3.28
CA VAL A 32 6.83 8.80 -4.26
C VAL A 32 8.02 8.89 -5.22
N LEU A 33 8.92 7.90 -5.15
CA LEU A 33 10.10 7.81 -6.00
C LEU A 33 9.76 7.26 -7.37
N CYS A 34 8.89 6.23 -7.41
CA CYS A 34 8.41 5.68 -8.66
C CYS A 34 7.04 5.01 -8.49
N ARG A 35 6.30 4.98 -9.59
CA ARG A 35 5.08 4.20 -9.76
C ARG A 35 5.22 3.42 -11.05
N ARG A 36 5.08 2.10 -10.99
CA ARG A 36 5.27 1.20 -12.14
C ARG A 36 4.09 0.24 -12.26
N SER A 37 3.55 0.10 -13.46
CA SER A 37 2.65 -1.01 -13.76
C SER A 37 3.49 -2.28 -13.96
N LEU A 38 3.25 -3.31 -13.15
CA LEU A 38 3.91 -4.61 -13.32
C LEU A 38 3.13 -5.52 -14.26
N SER A 39 1.80 -5.44 -14.18
CA SER A 39 0.85 -6.11 -15.07
C SER A 39 -0.43 -5.25 -15.18
N PRO A 40 -1.46 -5.66 -15.95
CA PRO A 40 -2.76 -4.99 -15.94
C PRO A 40 -3.39 -4.91 -14.53
N SER A 41 -3.28 -6.00 -13.77
CA SER A 41 -3.83 -6.15 -12.42
C SER A 41 -2.85 -5.82 -11.30
N MET A 42 -1.65 -5.28 -11.59
CA MET A 42 -0.63 -5.10 -10.57
C MET A 42 0.18 -3.81 -10.73
N THR A 43 0.36 -3.09 -9.63
CA THR A 43 1.15 -1.86 -9.55
C THR A 43 2.16 -1.91 -8.43
N GLU A 44 3.36 -1.42 -8.67
CA GLU A 44 4.35 -1.11 -7.64
C GLU A 44 4.40 0.40 -7.42
N ILE A 45 4.42 0.83 -6.16
CA ILE A 45 4.76 2.19 -5.73
C ILE A 45 5.96 2.09 -4.80
N ARG A 46 7.03 2.82 -5.11
CA ARG A 46 8.13 3.04 -4.17
C ARG A 46 8.03 4.44 -3.62
N LEU A 47 8.12 4.55 -2.30
CA LEU A 47 8.13 5.82 -1.61
C LEU A 47 9.17 5.86 -0.50
N GLU A 48 9.54 7.07 -0.12
CA GLU A 48 10.33 7.36 1.07
C GLU A 48 9.51 8.22 2.03
N ILE A 49 9.63 7.96 3.32
CA ILE A 49 8.95 8.74 4.34
C ILE A 49 9.79 8.83 5.61
N GLN A 50 9.63 9.90 6.37
CA GLN A 50 10.23 10.00 7.70
C GLN A 50 9.50 9.10 8.70
N LEU A 51 10.26 8.46 9.59
CA LEU A 51 9.73 7.55 10.61
C LEU A 51 8.69 8.22 11.52
N ARG A 52 8.78 9.54 11.76
CA ARG A 52 7.78 10.31 12.52
C ARG A 52 6.36 10.20 11.95
N SER A 53 6.22 10.05 10.63
CA SER A 53 4.94 10.01 9.91
C SER A 53 4.44 8.59 9.64
N ILE A 54 5.13 7.56 10.13
CA ILE A 54 4.80 6.17 9.76
C ILE A 54 3.41 5.73 10.23
N LEU A 55 2.92 6.29 11.33
CA LEU A 55 1.58 5.98 11.84
C LEU A 55 0.52 6.53 10.88
N ASP A 56 0.65 7.80 10.50
CA ASP A 56 -0.28 8.46 9.58
C ASP A 56 -0.27 7.78 8.20
N LEU A 57 0.91 7.36 7.75
CA LEU A 57 1.05 6.56 6.53
C LEU A 57 0.29 5.24 6.63
N TYR A 58 0.50 4.48 7.71
CA TYR A 58 -0.14 3.18 7.87
C TYR A 58 -1.67 3.33 7.88
N THR A 59 -2.19 4.30 8.63
CA THR A 59 -3.62 4.60 8.63
C THR A 59 -4.10 4.98 7.23
N SER A 60 -3.38 5.86 6.52
CA SER A 60 -3.76 6.32 5.18
C SER A 60 -3.79 5.21 4.14
N ILE A 61 -2.84 4.26 4.20
CA ILE A 61 -2.82 3.08 3.32
C ILE A 61 -4.06 2.23 3.55
N VAL A 62 -4.40 1.92 4.80
CA VAL A 62 -5.57 1.07 5.09
C VAL A 62 -6.88 1.81 4.77
N SER A 63 -6.96 3.11 5.10
CA SER A 63 -8.13 3.93 4.81
C SER A 63 -8.35 4.18 3.32
N SER A 64 -7.34 3.99 2.46
CA SER A 64 -7.51 4.08 1.02
C SER A 64 -8.16 2.84 0.40
N GLY A 65 -8.57 1.83 1.19
CA GLY A 65 -9.14 0.59 0.64
C GLY A 65 -8.09 -0.44 0.20
N LEU A 66 -6.86 -0.33 0.69
CA LEU A 66 -5.85 -1.39 0.55
C LEU A 66 -5.93 -2.36 1.73
N GLU A 67 -6.04 -3.64 1.40
CA GLU A 67 -5.86 -4.73 2.34
C GLU A 67 -4.40 -5.20 2.28
N LEU A 68 -3.74 -5.28 3.44
CA LEU A 68 -2.34 -5.67 3.52
C LEU A 68 -2.23 -7.15 3.87
N THR A 69 -1.17 -7.79 3.38
CA THR A 69 -0.80 -9.11 3.92
C THR A 69 -0.39 -9.00 5.39
N ARG A 70 -0.42 -10.12 6.10
CA ARG A 70 0.03 -10.20 7.50
C ARG A 70 1.47 -9.65 7.68
N SER A 71 2.37 -9.94 6.74
CA SER A 71 3.74 -9.45 6.79
C SER A 71 3.81 -7.93 6.60
N GLY A 72 2.97 -7.35 5.73
CA GLY A 72 2.82 -5.91 5.58
C GLY A 72 2.36 -5.22 6.86
N HIS A 73 1.27 -5.72 7.48
CA HIS A 73 0.78 -5.22 8.77
C HIS A 73 1.84 -5.31 9.88
N LEU A 74 2.56 -6.44 9.96
CA LEU A 74 3.62 -6.63 10.96
C LEU A 74 4.79 -5.66 10.74
N GLY A 75 5.22 -5.47 9.48
CA GLY A 75 6.30 -4.56 9.14
C GLY A 75 5.98 -3.10 9.50
N LEU A 76 4.79 -2.61 9.15
CA LEU A 76 4.34 -1.27 9.55
C LEU A 76 4.18 -1.14 11.06
N THR A 77 3.64 -2.16 11.72
CA THR A 77 3.50 -2.17 13.20
C THR A 77 4.87 -2.09 13.89
N ASN A 78 5.87 -2.81 13.36
CA ASN A 78 7.24 -2.74 13.87
C ASN A 78 7.82 -1.33 13.74
N LEU A 79 7.61 -0.66 12.62
CA LEU A 79 8.05 0.73 12.46
C LEU A 79 7.31 1.69 13.40
N CYS A 80 6.00 1.51 13.61
CA CYS A 80 5.24 2.26 14.61
C CYS A 80 5.79 2.05 16.02
N ASN A 81 6.19 0.82 16.36
CA ASN A 81 6.85 0.51 17.62
C ASN A 81 8.24 1.15 17.72
N CYS A 82 9.03 1.14 16.65
CA CYS A 82 10.31 1.87 16.60
C CYS A 82 10.09 3.36 16.85
N ARG A 83 9.18 4.00 16.11
CA ARG A 83 8.78 5.40 16.30
C ARG A 83 8.40 5.68 17.76
N LYS A 84 7.61 4.81 18.39
CA LYS A 84 7.16 4.97 19.78
C LYS A 84 8.30 4.95 20.79
N ASN A 85 9.36 4.18 20.53
CA ASN A 85 10.48 3.99 21.46
C ASN A 85 11.68 4.91 21.18
N LEU A 86 11.68 5.63 20.06
CA LEU A 86 12.69 6.64 19.74
C LEU A 86 12.26 7.99 20.33
N THR A 87 13.16 8.63 21.05
CA THR A 87 12.85 9.83 21.85
C THR A 87 13.44 11.12 21.26
N THR A 88 14.41 11.04 20.35
CA THR A 88 15.05 12.21 19.76
C THR A 88 14.42 12.59 18.42
N ALA A 89 14.34 13.90 18.15
CA ALA A 89 13.83 14.41 16.88
C ALA A 89 14.67 13.95 15.67
N THR A 90 15.97 13.74 15.88
CA THR A 90 16.91 13.22 14.88
C THR A 90 16.59 11.78 14.51
N ASP A 91 16.34 10.92 15.50
CA ASP A 91 15.98 9.51 15.25
C ASP A 91 14.63 9.40 14.54
N LEU A 92 13.67 10.25 14.91
CA LEU A 92 12.36 10.32 14.25
C LEU A 92 12.42 10.91 12.83
N GLY A 93 13.52 11.59 12.47
CA GLY A 93 13.78 12.10 11.12
C GLY A 93 14.35 11.06 10.16
N GLN A 94 14.66 9.84 10.63
CA GLN A 94 15.16 8.76 9.79
C GLN A 94 14.19 8.46 8.64
N VAL A 95 14.73 8.31 7.44
CA VAL A 95 13.96 7.98 6.23
C VAL A 95 13.88 6.46 6.08
N VAL A 96 12.65 5.99 5.88
CA VAL A 96 12.32 4.60 5.56
C VAL A 96 11.86 4.54 4.10
N THR A 97 12.40 3.58 3.36
CA THR A 97 11.95 3.30 1.99
C THR A 97 10.91 2.18 2.05
N ILE A 98 9.79 2.37 1.36
CA ILE A 98 8.70 1.38 1.29
C ILE A 98 8.49 1.00 -0.17
N ARG A 99 8.47 -0.31 -0.45
CA ARG A 99 8.00 -0.85 -1.73
C ARG A 99 6.62 -1.44 -1.49
N LEU A 100 5.61 -0.76 -2.01
CA LEU A 100 4.22 -1.18 -1.94
C LEU A 100 3.80 -1.82 -3.25
N GLU A 101 3.46 -3.09 -3.19
CA GLU A 101 2.96 -3.88 -4.30
C GLU A 101 1.45 -4.06 -4.12
N ILE A 102 0.68 -3.68 -5.14
CA ILE A 102 -0.78 -3.66 -5.12
C ILE A 102 -1.31 -4.57 -6.22
N SER A 103 -2.05 -5.60 -5.80
CA SER A 103 -2.82 -6.49 -6.68
C SER A 103 -4.28 -6.04 -6.73
N PHE A 104 -4.73 -5.64 -7.91
CA PHE A 104 -6.13 -5.29 -8.17
C PHE A 104 -6.90 -6.58 -8.46
N LEU A 105 -7.81 -6.93 -7.56
CA LEU A 105 -8.66 -8.11 -7.69
C LEU A 105 -9.94 -7.72 -8.40
N GLU A 106 -10.34 -8.51 -9.39
CA GLU A 106 -11.65 -8.35 -10.02
C GLU A 106 -12.73 -8.82 -9.05
N GLU A 107 -13.80 -8.03 -8.94
CA GLU A 107 -15.00 -8.49 -8.24
C GLU A 107 -15.63 -9.62 -9.06
N ILE A 108 -15.56 -10.85 -8.54
CA ILE A 108 -16.24 -11.99 -9.16
C ILE A 108 -17.74 -11.80 -8.96
N THR A 109 -18.39 -11.23 -9.97
CA THR A 109 -19.85 -11.11 -9.97
C THR A 109 -20.48 -12.48 -10.24
N LEU A 110 -21.67 -12.72 -9.66
CA LEU A 110 -22.46 -13.93 -9.96
C LEU A 110 -22.69 -14.10 -11.47
N GLN A 111 -22.81 -13.00 -12.22
CA GLN A 111 -22.93 -13.03 -13.68
C GLN A 111 -21.68 -13.61 -14.35
N SER A 112 -20.47 -13.23 -13.91
CA SER A 112 -19.22 -13.81 -14.42
C SER A 112 -19.15 -15.33 -14.21
N LEU A 113 -19.62 -15.82 -13.05
CA LEU A 113 -19.66 -17.24 -12.73
C LEU A 113 -20.70 -18.01 -13.57
N LEU A 114 -21.87 -17.40 -13.81
CA LEU A 114 -22.93 -18.00 -14.63
C LEU A 114 -22.53 -18.07 -16.11
N THR A 115 -21.79 -17.08 -16.63
CA THR A 115 -21.29 -17.10 -18.00
C THR A 115 -20.19 -18.14 -18.23
N THR A 116 -19.39 -18.47 -17.22
CA THR A 116 -18.40 -19.57 -17.33
C THR A 116 -19.04 -20.97 -17.32
N GLY A 117 -20.27 -21.11 -16.83
CA GLY A 117 -21.01 -22.38 -16.83
C GLY A 117 -21.80 -22.66 -18.12
N THR A 118 -21.81 -21.74 -19.08
CA THR A 118 -22.59 -21.83 -20.33
C THR A 118 -21.67 -21.95 -21.55
N THR A 119 -20.74 -22.90 -21.54
CA THR A 119 -20.18 -23.43 -22.79
C THR A 119 -21.07 -24.58 -23.27
N PRO A 120 -21.89 -24.41 -24.33
CA PRO A 120 -22.58 -25.53 -24.94
C PRO A 120 -21.56 -26.46 -25.59
N ALA A 121 -21.75 -27.78 -25.38
CA ALA A 121 -21.01 -28.84 -26.05
C ALA A 121 -21.39 -28.96 -27.53
#